data_AF-A0A6V7IBL8-F1
#
_entry.id   AF-A0A6V7IBL8-F1
#
_cell.length_a   1.000
_cell.length_b   1.000
_cell.length_c   1.000
_cell.angle_alpha   90.00
_cell.angle_beta   90.00
_cell.angle_gamma   90.00
#
_symmetry.space_group_name_H-M   'P 1'
#
loop_
_entity.id
_entity.type
_entity.pdbx_description
1 polymer ?
#
loop_
_entity_poly.entity_id
_entity_poly.type
_entity_poly.pdbx_seq_one_letter_code
_entity_poly.pdbx_strand_id
1 'polypeptide(L)' 'PEPRPDLDVTGGSGTNGRPRFVAVTALEDVQAVRCAEFHPQGKLYAVGSNSKTLRICAYPKLHDIR' A
#
# COMPACT_ATOMS: atom_id res chain seq x y z
N PRO A 1 6.38 26.06 8.86
CA PRO A 1 6.16 24.82 8.09
C PRO A 1 5.21 25.11 6.92
N GLU A 2 5.72 25.05 5.69
CA GLU A 2 4.90 25.34 4.51
C GLU A 2 3.85 24.24 4.29
N PRO A 3 2.62 24.58 3.87
CA PRO A 3 1.57 23.61 3.61
C PRO A 3 1.91 22.81 2.34
N ARG A 4 1.77 21.49 2.41
CA ARG A 4 2.04 20.58 1.28
C ARG A 4 0.95 20.76 0.22
N PRO A 5 1.29 20.82 -1.08
CA PRO A 5 0.29 21.01 -2.13
C PRO A 5 -0.65 19.80 -2.20
N ASP A 6 -1.95 20.08 -2.14
CA ASP A 6 -3.03 19.11 -2.21
C ASP A 6 -3.01 18.39 -3.57
N LEU A 7 -3.03 17.05 -3.55
CA LEU A 7 -3.16 16.25 -4.78
C LEU A 7 -4.60 16.38 -5.29
N ASP A 8 -4.76 17.18 -6.35
CA ASP A 8 -6.00 17.39 -7.07
C ASP A 8 -6.55 16.08 -7.67
N VAL A 9 -7.69 15.62 -7.16
CA VAL A 9 -8.43 14.43 -7.64
C VAL A 9 -9.51 14.90 -8.60
N THR A 10 -9.17 15.03 -9.88
CA THR A 10 -10.17 15.20 -10.95
C THR A 10 -9.87 14.23 -12.11
N GLY A 11 -10.87 13.40 -12.41
CA GLY A 11 -10.81 12.36 -13.42
C GLY A 11 -10.74 12.92 -14.85
N GLY A 12 -10.10 12.16 -15.74
CA GLY A 12 -10.06 12.46 -17.17
C GLY A 12 -8.86 11.84 -17.88
N SER A 13 -9.15 10.78 -18.66
CA SER A 13 -8.43 10.28 -19.84
C SER A 13 -7.03 10.86 -20.15
N GLY A 14 -5.98 10.03 -19.99
CA GLY A 14 -4.65 10.25 -20.58
C GLY A 14 -3.52 10.62 -19.61
N THR A 15 -3.07 9.69 -18.76
CA THR A 15 -1.94 9.91 -17.83
C THR A 15 -0.81 8.90 -18.05
N ASN A 16 -0.13 8.98 -19.20
CA ASN A 16 1.08 8.19 -19.45
C ASN A 16 2.24 8.69 -18.56
N GLY A 17 2.29 8.24 -17.31
CA GLY A 17 3.42 8.44 -16.40
C GLY A 17 3.11 9.05 -15.03
N ARG A 18 1.85 9.39 -14.72
CA ARG A 18 1.51 9.82 -13.35
C ARG A 18 1.32 8.59 -12.45
N PRO A 19 1.97 8.52 -11.28
CA PRO A 19 1.72 7.45 -10.32
C PRO A 19 0.23 7.37 -9.98
N ARG A 20 -0.34 6.17 -10.06
CA ARG A 20 -1.70 5.91 -9.59
C ARG A 20 -1.64 5.00 -8.38
N PHE A 21 -2.50 5.30 -7.42
CA PHE A 21 -2.76 4.36 -6.34
C PHE A 21 -3.44 3.12 -6.90
N VAL A 22 -2.93 1.95 -6.51
CA VAL A 22 -3.54 0.65 -6.80
C VAL A 22 -3.75 -0.03 -5.46
N ALA A 23 -5.01 -0.26 -5.09
CA ALA A 23 -5.33 -0.99 -3.87
C ALA A 23 -4.99 -2.47 -4.07
N VAL A 24 -4.03 -2.97 -3.29
CA VAL A 24 -3.53 -4.35 -3.41
C VAL A 24 -4.21 -5.26 -2.39
N THR A 25 -4.15 -4.87 -1.12
CA THR A 25 -4.74 -5.63 0.00
C THR A 25 -5.20 -4.66 1.08
N ALA A 26 -6.34 -4.93 1.70
CA ALA A 26 -6.77 -4.29 2.94
C ALA A 26 -6.53 -5.24 4.12
N LEU A 27 -5.84 -4.76 5.16
CA LEU A 27 -5.58 -5.52 6.38
C LEU A 27 -6.10 -4.74 7.57
N GLU A 28 -6.95 -5.39 8.35
CA GLU A 28 -7.50 -4.85 9.59
C GLU A 28 -6.87 -5.54 10.79
N ASP A 29 -6.73 -4.79 11.88
CA ASP A 29 -6.26 -5.24 13.19
C ASP A 29 -7.03 -4.46 14.28
N VAL A 30 -7.16 -5.05 15.47
CA VAL A 30 -7.82 -4.43 16.63
C VAL A 30 -6.99 -3.25 17.17
N GLN A 31 -5.68 -3.23 16.92
CA GLN A 31 -4.79 -2.16 17.32
C GLN A 31 -4.02 -1.55 16.15
N ALA A 32 -3.36 -0.41 16.39
CA ALA A 32 -2.63 0.31 15.35
C ALA A 32 -1.51 -0.54 14.72
N VAL A 33 -1.42 -0.45 13.39
CA VAL A 33 -0.30 -0.92 12.60
C VAL A 33 0.84 0.09 12.73
N ARG A 34 2.07 -0.38 12.99
CA ARG A 34 3.24 0.48 13.22
C ARG A 34 4.34 0.31 12.18
N CYS A 35 4.38 -0.84 11.51
CA CYS A 35 5.39 -1.11 10.51
C CYS A 35 4.82 -1.95 9.37
N ALA A 36 5.38 -1.74 8.19
CA ALA A 36 5.22 -2.59 7.02
C ALA A 36 6.57 -2.66 6.29
N GLU A 37 6.98 -3.85 5.89
CA GLU A 37 8.23 -4.07 5.16
C GLU A 37 8.02 -5.07 4.03
N PHE A 38 8.68 -4.82 2.91
CA PHE A 38 8.65 -5.70 1.75
C PHE A 38 9.90 -6.57 1.75
N HIS A 39 9.71 -7.86 1.54
CA HIS A 39 10.83 -8.76 1.28
C HIS A 39 11.59 -8.24 0.04
N PRO A 40 12.94 -8.25 -0.01
CA PRO A 40 13.70 -7.63 -1.10
C PRO A 40 13.34 -8.13 -2.50
N GLN A 41 12.87 -9.37 -2.60
CA GLN A 41 12.45 -10.02 -3.84
C GLN A 41 11.00 -9.68 -4.24
N GLY A 42 10.27 -8.88 -3.44
CA GLY A 42 8.93 -8.36 -3.75
C GLY A 42 7.78 -9.38 -3.70
N LYS A 43 8.03 -10.61 -3.27
CA LYS A 43 7.00 -11.68 -3.25
C LYS A 43 6.14 -11.68 -1.99
N LEU A 44 6.63 -11.09 -0.92
CA LEU A 44 6.01 -11.10 0.39
C LEU A 44 6.14 -9.71 1.02
N TYR A 45 5.22 -9.39 1.91
CA TYR A 45 5.35 -8.25 2.80
C TYR A 45 4.91 -8.65 4.21
N ALA A 46 5.55 -8.03 5.20
CA ALA A 46 5.26 -8.21 6.60
C ALA A 46 4.63 -6.94 7.18
N VAL A 47 3.65 -7.10 8.05
CA VAL A 47 2.98 -6.00 8.76
C VAL A 47 2.99 -6.31 10.26
N GLY A 48 3.44 -5.35 11.06
CA GLY A 48 3.46 -5.45 12.52
C GLY A 48 2.51 -4.47 13.19
N SER A 49 1.79 -4.96 14.20
CA SER A 49 0.80 -4.18 14.96
C SER A 49 1.00 -4.31 16.48
N ASN A 50 0.31 -3.46 17.24
CA ASN A 50 0.46 -3.41 18.71
C ASN A 50 -0.19 -4.57 19.41
N SER A 51 -1.09 -5.27 18.70
CA SER A 51 -1.74 -6.49 19.17
C SER A 51 -0.74 -7.64 19.32
N LYS A 52 0.56 -7.36 19.14
CA LYS A 52 1.68 -8.30 19.16
C LYS A 52 1.55 -9.32 18.02
N THR A 53 0.95 -8.89 16.91
CA THR A 53 0.75 -9.69 15.71
C THR A 53 1.74 -9.27 14.64
N LEU A 54 2.37 -10.27 14.00
CA LEU A 54 3.12 -10.11 12.75
C LEU A 54 2.39 -10.89 11.66
N ARG A 55 1.87 -10.20 10.64
CA ARG A 55 1.23 -10.84 9.48
C ARG A 55 2.20 -10.89 8.32
N ILE A 56 2.39 -12.07 7.75
CA ILE A 56 3.14 -12.27 6.51
C ILE A 56 2.11 -12.53 5.40
N CYS A 57 2.16 -11.71 4.36
CA CYS A 57 1.22 -11.76 3.24
C CYS A 57 1.97 -11.93 1.92
N ALA A 58 1.41 -12.73 1.02
CA ALA A 58 1.90 -12.80 -0.35
C ALA A 58 1.52 -11.54 -1.11
N TYR A 59 2.47 -10.99 -1.87
CA TYR A 59 2.17 -9.93 -2.81
C TYR A 59 1.53 -10.54 -4.06
N PRO A 60 0.39 -10.02 -4.55
CA PRO A 60 -0.28 -10.58 -5.73
C PRO A 60 0.59 -10.39 -6.97
N LYS A 61 0.43 -11.27 -7.95
CA LYS A 61 1.15 -11.13 -9.21
C LYS A 61 0.55 -9.95 -9.97
N LEU A 62 1.34 -9.29 -10.82
CA LEU A 62 0.90 -8.08 -11.55
C LEU A 62 -0.37 -8.29 -12.39
N HIS A 63 -0.65 -9.53 -12.84
CA HIS A 63 -1.87 -9.86 -13.56
C HIS A 63 -3.12 -9.98 -12.67
N ASP A 64 -2.94 -10.12 -11.36
CA ASP A 64 -4.04 -10.27 -10.39
C ASP A 64 -4.59 -8.90 -9.92
N ILE A 65 -3.90 -7.81 -10.22
CA ILE A 65 -4.14 -6.46 -9.66
C ILE A 65 -4.70 -5.46 -10.70
N ARG A 66 -5.39 -5.95 -11.73
CA ARG A 66 -5.93 -5.14 -12.85
C ARG A 66 -7.44 -5.17 -12.94
#